data_AF-A0A645FHP4-F1
#
_entry.id   AF-A0A645FHP4-F1
#
_cell.length_a   1.000
_cell.length_b   1.000
_cell.length_c   1.000
_cell.angle_alpha   90.00
_cell.angle_beta   90.00
_cell.angle_gamma   90.00
#
_symmetry.space_group_name_H-M   'P 1'
#
loop_
_entity.id
_entity.type
_entity.pdbx_description
1 polymer ?
#
loop_
_entity_poly.entity_id
_entity_poly.type
_entity_poly.pdbx_seq_one_letter_code
_entity_poly.pdbx_strand_id
1 'polypeptide(L)'
;MLIETLSAEEWSNVARESGEIGYCMIETPPVWQAKAAAAQVAAPAVPAVASGTVQLPTGFLSIPELGRLLDTLPIDITFVGADDTVHYFSQGSERVFPRTKAIIGRNVANCHPPASVHIVEGIINDFKSGKKDHEDFWIKLGEKFVYIRYFAVRDEAGKYLGVLEVTQDIAPIQAIEGEKRLVSLA
;
A
#
# COMPACT_ATOMS: atom_id res chain seq x y z
N MET A 1 36.43 0.46 14.68
CA MET A 1 35.93 1.47 13.71
C MET A 1 35.08 0.78 12.64
N LEU A 2 34.19 1.48 11.91
CA LEU A 2 33.31 0.85 10.90
C LEU A 2 34.07 -0.02 9.88
N ILE A 3 35.29 0.37 9.53
CA ILE A 3 36.18 -0.38 8.62
C ILE A 3 36.62 -1.76 9.17
N GLU A 4 36.56 -1.96 10.48
CA GLU A 4 36.89 -3.21 11.17
C GLU A 4 35.62 -4.00 11.54
N THR A 5 34.45 -3.40 11.36
CA THR A 5 33.15 -3.95 11.81
C THR A 5 32.30 -4.43 10.64
N LEU A 6 32.30 -3.69 9.53
CA LEU A 6 31.51 -4.02 8.34
C LEU A 6 32.30 -4.87 7.36
N SER A 7 31.67 -5.92 6.87
CA SER A 7 32.13 -6.74 5.77
C SER A 7 32.05 -6.00 4.43
N ALA A 8 32.76 -6.51 3.43
CA ALA A 8 32.71 -5.96 2.08
C ALA A 8 31.30 -6.00 1.45
N GLU A 9 30.51 -7.02 1.78
CA GLU A 9 29.12 -7.16 1.31
C GLU A 9 28.22 -6.10 1.95
N GLU A 10 28.36 -5.86 3.27
CA GLU A 10 27.62 -4.80 3.95
C GLU A 10 27.98 -3.41 3.40
N TRP A 11 29.27 -3.16 3.11
CA TRP A 11 29.68 -1.94 2.40
C TRP A 11 29.05 -1.82 1.00
N SER A 12 28.79 -2.93 0.33
CA SER A 12 28.18 -2.93 -1.01
C SER A 12 26.70 -2.58 -0.93
N ASN A 13 26.01 -3.04 0.11
CA ASN A 13 24.61 -2.66 0.39
C ASN A 13 24.51 -1.17 0.73
N VAL A 14 25.40 -0.68 1.61
CA VAL A 14 25.49 0.76 1.93
C VAL A 14 25.70 1.59 0.66
N ALA A 15 26.63 1.20 -0.21
CA ALA A 15 26.89 1.93 -1.47
C ALA A 15 25.67 1.96 -2.40
N ARG A 16 24.90 0.86 -2.46
CA ARG A 16 23.70 0.75 -3.31
C ARG A 16 22.53 1.61 -2.80
N GLU A 17 22.36 1.71 -1.49
CA GLU A 17 21.21 2.38 -0.85
C GLU A 17 21.49 3.86 -0.51
N SER A 18 22.77 4.28 -0.44
CA SER A 18 23.15 5.66 -0.11
C SER A 18 22.55 6.71 -1.05
N GLY A 19 22.27 6.34 -2.31
CA GLY A 19 21.64 7.23 -3.29
C GLY A 19 20.24 7.71 -2.90
N GLU A 20 19.51 6.96 -2.05
CA GLU A 20 18.18 7.36 -1.57
C GLU A 20 18.24 8.55 -0.61
N ILE A 21 19.32 8.67 0.17
CA ILE A 21 19.55 9.77 1.12
C ILE A 21 20.26 10.94 0.42
N GLY A 22 21.13 10.65 -0.55
CA GLY A 22 21.95 11.62 -1.28
C GLY A 22 23.31 11.88 -0.63
N TYR A 23 24.12 12.71 -1.28
CA TYR A 23 25.51 12.96 -0.89
C TYR A 23 25.73 14.42 -0.49
N CYS A 24 26.47 14.65 0.60
CA CYS A 24 26.76 15.98 1.10
C CYS A 24 28.10 16.47 0.55
N MET A 25 28.09 17.60 -0.17
CA MET A 25 29.29 18.29 -0.67
C MET A 25 30.20 17.46 -1.59
N ILE A 26 29.69 16.37 -2.16
CA ILE A 26 30.36 15.58 -3.20
C ILE A 26 29.38 15.25 -4.32
N GLU A 27 29.91 14.97 -5.51
CA GLU A 27 29.14 14.39 -6.61
C GLU A 27 28.82 12.91 -6.34
N THR A 28 27.92 12.33 -7.14
CA THR A 28 27.58 10.91 -7.05
C THR A 28 28.84 10.05 -7.20
N PRO A 29 29.25 9.32 -6.16
CA PRO A 29 30.44 8.48 -6.21
C PRO A 29 30.25 7.34 -7.23
N PRO A 30 31.34 6.81 -7.80
CA PRO A 30 31.26 5.68 -8.70
C PRO A 30 30.65 4.46 -8.00
N VAL A 31 29.90 3.66 -8.76
CA VAL A 31 29.29 2.42 -8.25
C VAL A 31 30.39 1.49 -7.75
N TRP A 32 30.38 1.23 -6.44
CA TRP A 32 31.30 0.31 -5.80
C TRP A 32 30.60 -1.02 -5.52
N GLN A 33 31.27 -2.12 -5.85
CA GLN A 33 30.83 -3.48 -5.52
C GLN A 33 32.01 -4.25 -4.95
N ALA A 34 31.75 -5.05 -3.93
CA ALA A 34 32.76 -5.97 -3.41
C ALA A 34 33.22 -6.92 -4.53
N LYS A 35 34.54 -7.09 -4.69
CA LYS A 35 35.06 -8.22 -5.48
C LYS A 35 34.59 -9.49 -4.78
N ALA A 36 33.95 -10.39 -5.53
CA ALA A 36 33.38 -11.64 -5.00
C ALA A 36 34.43 -12.42 -4.17
N ALA A 37 34.40 -12.21 -2.86
CA ALA A 37 35.00 -13.11 -1.89
C ALA A 37 33.90 -14.11 -1.52
N ALA A 38 34.21 -15.40 -1.55
CA ALA A 38 33.29 -16.50 -1.29
C ALA A 38 32.89 -16.62 0.20
N ALA A 39 32.45 -15.52 0.79
CA ALA A 39 31.83 -15.49 2.12
C ALA A 39 30.54 -14.69 1.98
N GLN A 40 29.43 -15.40 1.74
CA GLN A 40 28.09 -14.87 1.94
C GLN A 40 27.98 -14.46 3.40
N VAL A 41 28.06 -13.16 3.68
CA VAL A 41 27.51 -12.64 4.93
C VAL A 41 26.03 -12.56 4.65
N ALA A 42 25.32 -13.63 5.02
CA ALA A 42 23.88 -13.70 4.84
C ALA A 42 23.27 -12.38 5.35
N ALA A 43 22.65 -11.62 4.44
CA ALA A 43 21.68 -10.59 4.80
C ALA A 43 20.82 -11.13 5.95
N PRO A 44 20.46 -10.31 6.96
CA PRO A 44 19.74 -10.77 8.15
C PRO A 44 18.67 -11.76 7.70
N ALA A 45 18.83 -13.03 8.10
CA ALA A 45 18.23 -14.15 7.39
C ALA A 45 16.75 -13.87 7.18
N VAL A 46 16.39 -13.49 5.95
CA VAL A 46 14.99 -13.46 5.54
C VAL A 46 14.55 -14.89 5.76
N PRO A 47 13.61 -15.16 6.68
CA PRO A 47 13.21 -16.53 6.96
C PRO A 47 12.89 -17.18 5.63
N ALA A 48 13.55 -18.31 5.34
CA ALA A 48 13.31 -19.05 4.10
C ALA A 48 11.80 -19.13 3.88
N VAL A 49 11.32 -18.67 2.72
CA VAL A 49 9.90 -18.43 2.44
C VAL A 49 9.08 -19.63 2.91
N ALA A 50 8.53 -19.52 4.12
CA ALA A 50 7.72 -20.55 4.69
C ALA A 50 6.36 -20.45 4.02
N SER A 51 5.69 -21.58 3.82
CA SER A 51 4.30 -21.60 3.37
C SER A 51 3.47 -20.64 4.23
N GLY A 52 2.83 -19.66 3.59
CA GLY A 52 2.07 -18.61 4.29
C GLY A 52 2.81 -17.29 4.54
N THR A 53 3.98 -17.07 3.95
CA THR A 53 4.70 -15.79 3.97
C THR A 53 4.64 -15.08 2.62
N VAL A 54 4.33 -13.79 2.63
CA VAL A 54 4.36 -12.88 1.48
C VAL A 54 5.68 -12.11 1.50
N GLN A 55 6.45 -12.19 0.41
CA GLN A 55 7.65 -11.39 0.19
C GLN A 55 7.29 -10.13 -0.61
N LEU A 56 7.71 -8.98 -0.10
CA LEU A 56 7.56 -7.66 -0.72
C LEU A 56 8.96 -7.07 -0.96
N PRO A 57 9.11 -6.11 -1.89
CA PRO A 57 10.42 -5.50 -2.16
C PRO A 57 11.11 -4.89 -0.92
N THR A 58 10.32 -4.47 0.07
CA THR A 58 10.78 -3.80 1.29
C THR A 58 10.67 -4.65 2.56
N GLY A 59 10.39 -5.96 2.45
CA GLY A 59 10.28 -6.84 3.61
C GLY A 59 9.39 -8.05 3.40
N PHE A 60 8.94 -8.67 4.49
CA PHE A 60 8.09 -9.86 4.45
C PHE A 60 7.02 -9.80 5.54
N LEU A 61 5.88 -10.44 5.28
CA LEU A 61 4.75 -10.54 6.21
C LEU A 61 4.17 -11.96 6.14
N SER A 62 3.81 -12.55 7.27
CA SER A 62 2.91 -13.69 7.27
C SER A 62 1.50 -13.27 6.83
N ILE A 63 0.70 -14.22 6.32
CA ILE A 63 -0.70 -13.93 5.94
C ILE A 63 -1.51 -13.31 7.09
N PRO A 64 -1.42 -13.80 8.35
CA PRO A 64 -2.10 -13.16 9.48
C PRO A 64 -1.64 -11.73 9.74
N GLU A 65 -0.34 -11.44 9.65
CA GLU A 65 0.19 -10.08 9.82
C GLU A 65 -0.32 -9.14 8.74
N LEU A 66 -0.30 -9.56 7.47
CA LEU A 66 -0.82 -8.78 6.36
C LEU A 66 -2.32 -8.46 6.55
N GLY A 67 -3.12 -9.45 6.91
CA GLY A 67 -4.55 -9.25 7.17
C GLY A 67 -4.80 -8.26 8.30
N ARG A 68 -4.10 -8.43 9.44
CA ARG A 68 -4.24 -7.53 10.60
C ARG A 68 -3.72 -6.13 10.33
N LEU A 69 -2.65 -5.98 9.57
CA LEU A 69 -2.12 -4.68 9.16
C LEU A 69 -3.18 -3.91 8.36
N LEU A 70 -3.76 -4.54 7.33
CA LEU A 70 -4.79 -3.92 6.50
C LEU A 70 -6.09 -3.62 7.27
N ASP A 71 -6.47 -4.45 8.24
CA ASP A 71 -7.63 -4.21 9.12
C ASP A 71 -7.40 -3.07 10.13
N THR A 72 -6.14 -2.70 10.39
CA THR A 72 -5.76 -1.69 11.42
C THR A 72 -5.57 -0.30 10.82
N LEU A 73 -5.49 -0.18 9.49
CA LEU A 73 -5.40 1.12 8.84
C LEU A 73 -6.62 1.98 9.21
N PRO A 74 -6.44 3.30 9.43
CA PRO A 74 -7.55 4.22 9.75
C PRO A 74 -8.37 4.59 8.50
N ILE A 75 -8.52 3.63 7.59
CA ILE A 75 -9.23 3.69 6.32
C ILE A 75 -9.81 2.31 5.99
N ASP A 76 -10.96 2.29 5.33
CA ASP A 76 -11.49 1.08 4.72
C ASP A 76 -10.88 0.88 3.34
N ILE A 77 -10.49 -0.35 3.03
CA ILE A 77 -9.96 -0.75 1.74
C ILE A 77 -10.92 -1.76 1.09
N THR A 78 -11.12 -1.66 -0.22
CA THR A 78 -11.70 -2.71 -1.05
C THR A 78 -10.91 -2.79 -2.36
N PHE A 79 -10.46 -3.99 -2.72
CA PHE A 79 -9.72 -4.23 -3.94
C PHE A 79 -10.56 -5.05 -4.92
N VAL A 80 -10.70 -4.52 -6.14
CA VAL A 80 -11.35 -5.17 -7.27
C VAL A 80 -10.28 -5.50 -8.30
N GLY A 81 -10.16 -6.76 -8.69
CA GLY A 81 -9.16 -7.19 -9.67
C GLY A 81 -9.43 -6.69 -11.08
N ALA A 82 -8.47 -6.93 -11.98
CA ALA A 82 -8.60 -6.60 -13.40
C ALA A 82 -9.75 -7.34 -14.12
N ASP A 83 -10.26 -8.42 -13.53
CA ASP A 83 -11.43 -9.18 -13.94
C ASP A 83 -12.76 -8.60 -13.42
N ASP A 84 -12.72 -7.40 -12.82
CA ASP A 84 -13.84 -6.66 -12.24
C ASP A 84 -14.55 -7.40 -11.08
N THR A 85 -13.88 -8.36 -10.45
CA THR A 85 -14.40 -9.07 -9.27
C THR A 85 -13.77 -8.57 -7.98
N VAL A 86 -14.53 -8.58 -6.89
CA VAL A 86 -14.01 -8.17 -5.57
C VAL A 86 -13.08 -9.25 -5.03
N HIS A 87 -11.80 -8.94 -4.89
CA HIS A 87 -10.79 -9.88 -4.39
C HIS A 87 -10.61 -9.77 -2.88
N TYR A 88 -10.72 -8.56 -2.33
CA TYR A 88 -10.43 -8.29 -0.93
C TYR A 88 -11.18 -7.06 -0.39
N PHE A 89 -11.45 -7.04 0.90
CA PHE A 89 -11.81 -5.83 1.64
C PHE A 89 -11.31 -5.92 3.09
N SER A 90 -10.90 -4.80 3.69
CA SER A 90 -10.51 -4.75 5.10
C SER A 90 -11.73 -4.78 6.03
N GLN A 91 -11.58 -5.40 7.20
CA GLN A 91 -12.59 -5.47 8.25
C GLN A 91 -12.19 -4.56 9.43
N GLY A 92 -12.00 -3.27 9.13
CA GLY A 92 -11.79 -2.24 10.14
C GLY A 92 -13.01 -2.10 11.06
N SER A 93 -12.77 -1.79 12.34
CA SER A 93 -13.82 -1.68 13.36
C SER A 93 -14.80 -0.52 13.11
N GLU A 94 -14.38 0.51 12.37
CA GLU A 94 -15.14 1.76 12.17
C GLU A 94 -15.69 1.90 10.74
N ARG A 95 -15.76 0.78 10.01
CA ARG A 95 -16.07 0.76 8.59
C ARG A 95 -17.32 1.57 8.24
N VAL A 96 -17.20 2.47 7.26
CA VAL A 96 -18.29 3.37 6.86
C VAL A 96 -19.38 2.61 6.11
N PHE A 97 -18.98 1.74 5.18
CA PHE A 97 -19.90 0.94 4.37
C PHE A 97 -19.78 -0.55 4.72
N PRO A 98 -20.80 -1.15 5.34
CA PRO A 98 -20.75 -2.55 5.73
C PRO A 98 -20.58 -3.44 4.49
N ARG A 99 -19.67 -4.41 4.57
CA ARG A 99 -19.49 -5.45 3.56
C ARG A 99 -19.63 -6.82 4.20
N THR A 100 -20.15 -7.77 3.44
CA THR A 100 -20.25 -9.17 3.85
C THR A 100 -19.27 -10.01 3.03
N LYS A 101 -18.76 -11.11 3.58
CA LYS A 101 -17.86 -12.02 2.85
C LYS A 101 -18.49 -12.59 1.56
N ALA A 102 -19.82 -12.52 1.43
CA ALA A 102 -20.55 -12.94 0.23
C ALA A 102 -20.24 -12.10 -1.03
N ILE A 103 -19.58 -10.95 -0.90
CA ILE A 103 -19.18 -10.15 -2.07
C ILE A 103 -17.89 -10.64 -2.73
N ILE A 104 -17.07 -11.43 -2.03
CA ILE A 104 -15.80 -11.91 -2.58
C ILE A 104 -16.06 -12.77 -3.83
N GLY A 105 -15.36 -12.46 -4.91
CA GLY A 105 -15.52 -13.08 -6.23
C GLY A 105 -16.74 -12.61 -7.01
N ARG A 106 -17.59 -11.73 -6.46
CA ARG A 106 -18.70 -11.14 -7.22
C ARG A 106 -18.18 -10.01 -8.10
N ASN A 107 -18.73 -9.92 -9.31
CA ASN A 107 -18.49 -8.78 -10.18
C ASN A 107 -19.01 -7.48 -9.51
N VAL A 108 -18.18 -6.43 -9.53
CA VAL A 108 -18.42 -5.16 -8.85
C VAL A 108 -19.71 -4.47 -9.29
N ALA A 109 -20.15 -4.66 -10.54
CA ALA A 109 -21.41 -4.12 -11.04
C ALA A 109 -22.61 -4.66 -10.25
N ASN A 110 -22.55 -5.92 -9.81
CA ASN A 110 -23.59 -6.58 -9.02
C ASN A 110 -23.58 -6.19 -7.54
N CYS A 111 -22.63 -5.36 -7.11
CA CYS A 111 -22.53 -4.85 -5.74
C CYS A 111 -23.14 -3.44 -5.59
N HIS A 112 -23.57 -2.82 -6.68
CA HIS A 112 -24.08 -1.45 -6.70
C HIS A 112 -25.53 -1.39 -7.21
N PRO A 113 -26.34 -0.42 -6.74
CA PRO A 113 -27.67 -0.19 -7.28
C PRO A 113 -27.62 0.16 -8.79
N PRO A 114 -28.69 -0.17 -9.57
CA PRO A 114 -28.74 0.15 -11.00
C PRO A 114 -28.54 1.64 -11.32
N ALA A 115 -28.91 2.53 -10.39
CA ALA A 115 -28.76 3.97 -10.55
C ALA A 115 -27.29 4.44 -10.56
N SER A 116 -26.34 3.68 -10.00
CA SER A 116 -24.93 4.08 -9.89
C SER A 116 -23.96 3.14 -10.60
N VAL A 117 -24.42 1.98 -11.08
CA VAL A 117 -23.54 0.97 -11.72
C VAL A 117 -22.77 1.53 -12.92
N HIS A 118 -23.43 2.33 -13.76
CA HIS A 118 -22.81 2.93 -14.94
C HIS A 118 -21.69 3.92 -14.60
N ILE A 119 -21.74 4.56 -13.42
CA ILE A 119 -20.69 5.46 -12.93
C ILE A 119 -19.46 4.62 -12.56
N VAL A 120 -19.66 3.52 -11.84
CA VAL A 120 -18.60 2.59 -11.43
C VAL A 120 -17.92 1.97 -12.66
N GLU A 121 -18.70 1.50 -13.63
CA GLU A 121 -18.18 0.98 -14.89
C GLU A 121 -17.40 2.03 -15.68
N GLY A 122 -17.88 3.28 -15.69
CA GLY A 122 -17.17 4.41 -16.31
C GLY A 122 -15.80 4.66 -15.68
N ILE A 123 -15.71 4.66 -14.35
CA ILE A 123 -14.44 4.83 -13.62
C ILE A 123 -13.47 3.69 -13.93
N ILE A 124 -13.95 2.44 -13.91
CA ILE A 124 -13.12 1.27 -14.23
C ILE A 124 -12.58 1.35 -15.66
N ASN A 125 -13.41 1.76 -16.63
CA ASN A 125 -12.99 1.91 -18.02
C ASN A 125 -11.95 3.03 -18.19
N ASP A 126 -12.14 4.16 -17.51
CA ASP A 126 -11.16 5.26 -17.50
C ASP A 126 -9.81 4.79 -16.91
N PHE A 127 -9.82 3.92 -15.89
CA PHE A 127 -8.60 3.36 -15.31
C PHE A 127 -7.94 2.31 -16.21
N LYS A 128 -8.72 1.38 -16.78
CA LYS A 128 -8.21 0.37 -17.72
C LYS A 128 -7.57 1.02 -18.95
N SER A 129 -8.16 2.08 -19.47
CA SER A 129 -7.65 2.82 -20.64
C SER A 129 -6.46 3.73 -20.34
N GLY A 130 -6.16 3.98 -19.05
CA GLY A 130 -5.12 4.94 -18.64
C GLY A 130 -5.54 6.39 -18.76
N LYS A 131 -6.83 6.68 -18.99
CA LYS A 131 -7.35 8.05 -19.04
C LYS A 131 -7.31 8.74 -17.67
N LYS A 132 -7.44 7.95 -16.59
CA LYS A 132 -7.30 8.41 -15.20
C LYS A 132 -6.50 7.38 -14.39
N ASP A 133 -5.86 7.86 -13.34
CA ASP A 133 -5.21 7.01 -12.33
C ASP A 133 -5.88 7.08 -10.96
N HIS A 134 -6.74 8.09 -10.74
CA HIS A 134 -7.58 8.17 -9.54
C HIS A 134 -8.88 8.95 -9.81
N GLU A 135 -9.84 8.79 -8.91
CA GLU A 135 -11.09 9.56 -8.85
C GLU A 135 -11.52 9.70 -7.38
N ASP A 136 -11.91 10.90 -6.98
CA ASP A 136 -12.08 11.27 -5.58
C ASP A 136 -13.43 12.00 -5.39
N PHE A 137 -14.18 11.64 -4.37
CA PHE A 137 -15.42 12.32 -4.02
C PHE A 137 -15.70 12.22 -2.52
N TRP A 138 -16.58 13.07 -2.03
CA TRP A 138 -16.91 13.14 -0.60
C TRP A 138 -18.39 13.36 -0.39
N ILE A 139 -18.92 12.76 0.68
CA ILE A 139 -20.32 12.85 1.05
C ILE A 139 -20.46 13.07 2.55
N LYS A 140 -21.53 13.76 2.94
CA LYS A 140 -21.97 13.81 4.34
C LYS A 140 -22.95 12.68 4.60
N LEU A 141 -22.63 11.81 5.54
CA LEU A 141 -23.46 10.66 5.90
C LEU A 141 -23.74 10.70 7.41
N GLY A 142 -24.87 11.29 7.78
CA GLY A 142 -25.16 11.60 9.19
C GLY A 142 -24.11 12.58 9.74
N GLU A 143 -23.43 12.18 10.80
CA GLU A 143 -22.36 12.97 11.44
C GLU A 143 -20.99 12.78 10.77
N LYS A 144 -20.84 11.76 9.92
CA LYS A 144 -19.58 11.45 9.24
C LYS A 144 -19.37 12.34 8.02
N PHE A 145 -18.13 12.76 7.80
CA PHE A 145 -17.71 13.37 6.55
C PHE A 145 -16.84 12.37 5.79
N VAL A 146 -17.46 11.62 4.89
CA VAL A 146 -16.85 10.47 4.24
C VAL A 146 -16.11 10.92 2.98
N TYR A 147 -14.81 10.66 2.93
CA TYR A 147 -13.98 10.83 1.75
C TYR A 147 -13.71 9.46 1.10
N ILE A 148 -14.03 9.34 -0.19
CA ILE A 148 -13.96 8.11 -0.95
C ILE A 148 -13.05 8.34 -2.15
N ARG A 149 -12.11 7.42 -2.36
CA ARG A 149 -11.09 7.52 -3.39
C ARG A 149 -10.95 6.22 -4.11
N TYR A 150 -10.85 6.27 -5.42
CA TYR A 150 -10.56 5.13 -6.28
C TYR A 150 -9.20 5.34 -6.93
N PHE A 151 -8.36 4.32 -6.93
CA PHE A 151 -7.05 4.34 -7.59
C PHE A 151 -6.91 3.19 -8.57
N ALA A 152 -6.34 3.47 -9.74
CA ALA A 152 -5.87 2.43 -10.65
C ALA A 152 -4.61 1.79 -10.07
N VAL A 153 -4.66 0.50 -9.76
CA VAL A 153 -3.50 -0.27 -9.31
C VAL A 153 -2.79 -0.79 -10.55
N ARG A 154 -1.49 -0.51 -10.69
CA ARG A 154 -0.66 -0.94 -11.82
C ARG A 154 0.63 -1.59 -11.32
N ASP A 155 1.18 -2.52 -12.08
CA ASP A 155 2.53 -3.04 -11.83
C ASP A 155 3.63 -2.08 -12.32
N GLU A 156 4.90 -2.44 -12.11
CA GLU A 156 6.07 -1.66 -12.53
C GLU A 156 6.12 -1.41 -14.05
N ALA A 157 5.49 -2.26 -14.86
CA ALA A 157 5.39 -2.10 -16.30
C ALA A 157 4.17 -1.25 -16.73
N GLY A 158 3.39 -0.72 -15.77
CA GLY A 158 2.18 0.06 -16.02
C GLY A 158 0.95 -0.78 -16.36
N LYS A 159 1.03 -2.11 -16.27
CA LYS A 159 -0.12 -2.99 -16.54
C LYS A 159 -1.15 -2.83 -15.43
N TYR A 160 -2.40 -2.60 -15.84
CA TYR A 160 -3.53 -2.51 -14.92
C TYR A 160 -3.77 -3.84 -14.17
N LEU A 161 -3.79 -3.77 -12.85
CA LEU A 161 -4.02 -4.89 -11.93
C LEU A 161 -5.42 -4.86 -11.31
N GLY A 162 -6.05 -3.69 -11.23
CA GLY A 162 -7.37 -3.54 -10.60
C GLY A 162 -7.64 -2.13 -10.08
N VAL A 163 -8.70 -2.00 -9.28
CA VAL A 163 -9.08 -0.77 -8.57
C VAL A 163 -8.92 -0.95 -7.08
N LEU A 164 -8.28 0.01 -6.44
CA LEU A 164 -8.30 0.18 -4.99
C LEU A 164 -9.33 1.25 -4.62
N GLU A 165 -10.38 0.87 -3.89
CA GLU A 165 -11.28 1.78 -3.19
C GLU A 165 -10.75 2.03 -1.78
N VAL A 166 -10.65 3.30 -1.40
CA VAL A 166 -10.32 3.77 -0.05
C VAL A 166 -11.46 4.63 0.47
N THR A 167 -11.90 4.40 1.71
CA THR A 167 -12.90 5.23 2.37
C THR A 167 -12.42 5.65 3.76
N GLN A 168 -12.64 6.91 4.12
CA GLN A 168 -12.27 7.46 5.42
C GLN A 168 -13.32 8.45 5.93
N ASP A 169 -13.64 8.41 7.23
CA ASP A 169 -14.30 9.54 7.88
C ASP A 169 -13.26 10.60 8.22
N ILE A 170 -13.29 11.71 7.50
CA ILE A 170 -12.33 12.81 7.65
C ILE A 170 -12.85 13.91 8.58
N ALA A 171 -14.05 13.79 9.15
CA ALA A 171 -14.56 14.77 10.10
C ALA A 171 -13.61 14.99 11.31
N PRO A 172 -13.06 13.93 11.94
CA PRO A 172 -12.09 14.12 13.03
C PRO A 172 -10.78 14.76 12.56
N ILE A 173 -10.36 14.51 11.32
CA ILE A 173 -9.14 15.08 10.74
C ILE A 173 -9.32 16.57 10.48
N GLN A 174 -10.48 16.99 9.95
CA GLN A 174 -10.80 18.39 9.71
C GLN A 174 -10.91 19.22 10.99
N ALA A 175 -11.13 18.58 12.14
CA ALA A 175 -11.19 19.23 13.45
C ALA A 175 -9.80 19.42 14.10
N ILE A 176 -8.72 18.92 13.49
CA ILE A 176 -7.37 19.11 14.01
C ILE A 176 -6.92 20.56 13.80
N GLU A 177 -6.53 21.21 14.89
CA GLU A 177 -5.97 22.56 14.90
C GLU A 177 -4.67 22.60 15.71
N GLY A 178 -3.81 23.59 15.42
CA GLY A 178 -2.54 23.77 16.13
C GLY A 178 -1.56 22.61 15.90
N GLU A 179 -0.81 22.26 16.94
CA GLU A 179 0.23 21.21 16.87
C GLU A 179 0.20 20.31 18.11
N LYS A 180 0.32 18.99 17.89
CA LYS A 180 0.56 18.00 18.96
C LYS A 180 1.90 17.31 18.70
N ARG A 181 2.95 17.78 19.37
CA ARG A 181 4.34 17.29 19.17
C ARG A 181 4.74 16.11 20.06
N LEU A 182 3.92 15.78 21.07
CA LEU A 182 4.18 14.73 22.04
C LEU A 182 2.92 13.88 22.25
N VAL A 183 3.12 12.64 22.69
CA VAL A 183 2.03 11.74 23.07
C VAL A 183 1.23 12.34 24.23
N SER A 184 -0.06 12.01 24.29
CA SER A 184 -0.83 12.24 25.51
C SER A 184 -0.28 11.29 26.57
N LEU A 185 0.23 11.83 27.68
CA LEU A 185 0.51 11.02 28.87
C LEU A 185 -0.84 10.64 29.48
N ALA A 186 -1.00 9.35 29.77
CA ALA A 186 -2.20 8.80 30.40
C ALA A 186 -2.36 9.30 31.85
#